data_AF-A0A178B9S8-F1
#
_entry.id   AF-A0A178B9S8-F1
#
_cell.length_a   1.000
_cell.length_b   1.000
_cell.length_c   1.000
_cell.angle_alpha   90.00
_cell.angle_beta   90.00
_cell.angle_gamma   90.00
#
_symmetry.space_group_name_H-M   'P 1'
#
loop_
_entity.id
_entity.type
_entity.pdbx_description
1 polymer ?
#
loop_
_entity_poly.entity_id
_entity_poly.type
_entity_poly.pdbx_seq_one_letter_code
_entity_poly.pdbx_strand_id
1 'polypeptide(L)'
;MVIDKIAAVAEQTFQDRTWQEALPHLRLFAKIDEDLDKPYTSRQKAFWKTLAGGIFLVGLHNHAGEHEVYFHRIRGEHEHMYRAWLDWCELGSSHLNRDAETFGHAVMAASSCRQFILTEKGYIGWANEECKVGDEIVLMPGGLVPYILRPCTQGVSDDIKARLCTFIGDAYVHGVMDGQAWIESDEMKSIIILPRDYGDNDDDNDDD
;
A
#
# COMPACT_ATOMS: atom_id res chain seq x y z
N MET A 1 -13.88 10.98 3.85
CA MET A 1 -14.03 11.29 2.42
C MET A 1 -13.66 10.06 1.59
N VAL A 2 -14.41 9.74 0.53
CA VAL A 2 -14.03 8.69 -0.43
C VAL A 2 -13.09 9.30 -1.48
N ILE A 3 -11.86 8.78 -1.56
CA ILE A 3 -10.84 9.21 -2.51
C ILE A 3 -11.07 8.54 -3.85
N ASP A 4 -11.19 7.21 -3.84
CA ASP A 4 -11.30 6.39 -5.04
C ASP A 4 -11.77 4.96 -4.70
N LYS A 5 -11.89 4.11 -5.72
CA LYS A 5 -12.18 2.67 -5.58
C LYS A 5 -11.07 1.81 -6.14
N ILE A 6 -10.87 0.64 -5.54
CA ILE A 6 -9.95 -0.38 -6.06
C ILE A 6 -10.54 -0.95 -7.35
N ALA A 7 -9.83 -0.77 -8.47
CA ALA A 7 -10.21 -1.30 -9.77
C ALA A 7 -9.58 -2.67 -10.04
N ALA A 8 -8.38 -2.90 -9.51
CA ALA A 8 -7.68 -4.17 -9.61
C ALA A 8 -6.81 -4.43 -8.37
N VAL A 9 -6.60 -5.71 -8.07
CA VAL A 9 -5.72 -6.21 -7.02
C VAL A 9 -4.73 -7.17 -7.69
N ALA A 10 -3.44 -7.02 -7.40
CA ALA A 10 -2.42 -7.91 -7.94
C ALA A 10 -2.61 -9.33 -7.38
N GLU A 11 -2.32 -10.35 -8.20
CA GLU A 11 -2.53 -11.75 -7.82
C GLU A 11 -1.76 -12.12 -6.55
N GLN A 12 -2.43 -12.85 -5.65
CA GLN A 12 -1.84 -13.27 -4.38
C GLN A 12 -0.62 -14.19 -4.57
N THR A 13 -0.55 -14.90 -5.70
CA THR A 13 0.61 -15.74 -6.06
C THR A 13 1.92 -14.96 -6.21
N PHE A 14 1.89 -13.63 -6.27
CA PHE A 14 3.11 -12.81 -6.24
C PHE A 14 3.76 -12.78 -4.86
N GLN A 15 3.04 -13.08 -3.78
CA GLN A 15 3.57 -13.07 -2.41
C GLN A 15 4.49 -14.27 -2.12
N ASP A 16 4.27 -15.40 -2.82
CA ASP A 16 5.10 -16.61 -2.70
C ASP A 16 6.33 -16.60 -3.62
N ARG A 17 6.47 -15.55 -4.43
CA ARG A 17 7.54 -15.40 -5.42
C ARG A 17 8.70 -14.59 -4.90
N THR A 18 9.85 -14.81 -5.51
CA THR A 18 10.98 -13.89 -5.34
C THR A 18 10.67 -12.53 -5.98
N TRP A 19 11.35 -11.47 -5.53
CA TRP A 19 11.17 -10.15 -6.15
C TRP A 19 11.63 -10.10 -7.60
N GLN A 20 12.59 -10.95 -7.99
CA GLN A 20 12.98 -11.15 -9.39
C GLN A 20 11.80 -11.57 -10.28
N GLU A 21 10.93 -12.43 -9.75
CA GLU A 21 9.76 -12.94 -10.48
C GLU A 21 8.57 -11.98 -10.37
N ALA A 22 8.33 -11.39 -9.19
CA ALA A 22 7.17 -10.52 -8.96
C ALA A 22 7.29 -9.15 -9.65
N LEU A 23 8.51 -8.58 -9.72
CA LEU A 23 8.72 -7.20 -10.16
C LEU A 23 8.26 -6.93 -11.60
N PRO A 24 8.56 -7.76 -12.61
CA PRO A 24 8.05 -7.54 -13.98
C PRO A 24 6.52 -7.48 -14.05
N HIS A 25 5.84 -8.33 -13.29
CA HIS A 25 4.38 -8.36 -13.25
C HIS A 25 3.80 -7.12 -12.58
N LEU A 26 4.39 -6.66 -11.47
CA LEU A 26 3.95 -5.44 -10.80
C LEU A 26 4.17 -4.19 -11.66
N ARG A 27 5.26 -4.15 -12.44
CA ARG A 27 5.52 -3.07 -13.42
C ARG A 27 4.41 -3.01 -14.46
N LEU A 28 4.04 -4.15 -15.04
CA LEU A 28 2.96 -4.25 -16.01
C LEU A 28 1.60 -3.89 -15.38
N PHE A 29 1.30 -4.45 -14.21
CA PHE A 29 0.07 -4.19 -13.46
C PHE A 29 -0.09 -2.71 -13.11
N ALA A 30 0.99 -2.05 -12.68
CA ALA A 30 1.01 -0.62 -12.35
C ALA A 30 1.01 0.30 -13.58
N LYS A 31 1.07 -0.29 -14.80
CA LYS A 31 1.02 0.41 -16.09
C LYS A 31 2.10 1.48 -16.22
N ILE A 32 3.31 1.17 -15.75
CA ILE A 32 4.38 2.18 -15.63
C ILE A 32 4.79 2.80 -16.97
N ASP A 33 4.62 2.07 -18.07
CA ASP A 33 5.04 2.49 -19.42
C ASP A 33 3.91 3.18 -20.22
N GLU A 34 2.68 3.23 -19.68
CA GLU A 34 1.54 3.87 -20.35
C GLU A 34 1.52 5.41 -20.20
N ASP A 35 2.49 5.99 -19.47
CA ASP A 35 2.69 7.43 -19.22
C ASP A 35 1.40 8.26 -19.07
N LEU A 36 0.50 7.78 -18.21
CA LEU A 36 -0.74 8.47 -17.90
C LEU A 36 -0.44 9.65 -16.96
N ASP A 37 -0.54 10.89 -17.48
CA ASP A 37 -0.36 12.18 -16.75
C ASP A 37 -1.18 12.30 -15.45
N LYS A 38 -2.17 11.42 -15.24
CA LYS A 38 -3.00 11.38 -14.03
C LYS A 38 -2.97 9.98 -13.41
N PRO A 39 -2.85 9.88 -12.07
CA PRO A 39 -2.73 10.97 -11.10
C PRO A 39 -1.28 11.43 -10.86
N TYR A 40 -0.30 10.95 -11.65
CA TYR A 40 1.12 11.19 -11.41
C TYR A 40 1.76 11.95 -12.57
N THR A 41 2.59 12.94 -12.25
CA THR A 41 3.49 13.59 -13.24
C THR A 41 4.59 12.64 -13.73
N SER A 42 4.85 11.55 -13.01
CA SER A 42 5.76 10.49 -13.43
C SER A 42 5.34 9.20 -12.74
N ARG A 43 4.71 8.31 -13.52
CA ARG A 43 4.24 7.01 -13.03
C ARG A 43 5.39 6.10 -12.59
N GLN A 44 6.53 6.17 -13.27
CA GLN A 44 7.74 5.46 -12.86
C GLN A 44 8.22 5.91 -11.47
N LYS A 45 8.21 7.23 -11.19
CA LYS A 45 8.57 7.74 -9.86
C LYS A 45 7.57 7.36 -8.78
N ALA A 46 6.28 7.39 -9.11
CA ALA A 46 5.26 6.90 -8.20
C ALA A 46 5.47 5.42 -7.89
N PHE A 47 5.75 4.60 -8.89
CA PHE A 47 5.90 3.16 -8.76
C PHE A 47 6.99 2.76 -7.77
N TRP A 48 8.23 3.23 -7.95
CA TRP A 48 9.31 2.81 -7.07
C TRP A 48 9.15 3.37 -5.64
N LYS A 49 8.54 4.54 -5.47
CA LYS A 49 8.17 5.05 -4.14
C LYS A 49 7.08 4.21 -3.49
N THR A 50 6.14 3.70 -4.27
CA THR A 50 5.08 2.81 -3.78
C THR A 50 5.63 1.47 -3.35
N LEU A 51 6.54 0.87 -4.13
CA LEU A 51 7.17 -0.39 -3.75
C LEU A 51 7.74 -0.35 -2.33
N ALA A 52 8.41 0.75 -1.95
CA ALA A 52 9.00 0.96 -0.64
C ALA A 52 8.07 1.65 0.38
N GLY A 53 6.78 1.82 0.11
CA GLY A 53 5.84 2.45 1.05
C GLY A 53 6.19 3.90 1.42
N GLY A 54 6.93 4.61 0.55
CA GLY A 54 7.32 6.00 0.74
C GLY A 54 8.34 6.25 1.85
N ILE A 55 8.87 5.21 2.49
CA ILE A 55 9.83 5.30 3.59
C ILE A 55 10.96 4.29 3.44
N PHE A 56 12.08 4.51 4.11
CA PHE A 56 13.16 3.51 4.25
C PHE A 56 13.76 3.60 5.66
N LEU A 57 14.39 2.51 6.09
CA LEU A 57 15.02 2.42 7.41
C LEU A 57 16.53 2.65 7.28
N VAL A 58 17.08 3.46 8.18
CA VAL A 58 18.53 3.63 8.32
C VAL A 58 18.93 3.17 9.70
N GLY A 59 19.78 2.14 9.76
CA GLY A 59 20.42 1.69 10.99
C GLY A 59 21.69 2.48 11.26
N LEU A 60 21.73 3.21 12.38
CA LEU A 60 22.94 3.86 12.89
C LEU A 60 23.39 3.13 14.16
N HIS A 61 24.70 2.97 14.31
CA HIS A 61 25.27 2.61 15.61
C HIS A 61 25.49 3.91 16.37
N ASN A 62 24.87 4.07 17.54
CA ASN A 62 25.18 5.22 18.38
C ASN A 62 26.57 5.04 19.04
N HIS A 63 27.09 6.07 19.68
CA HIS A 63 28.41 6.02 20.34
C HIS A 63 28.50 4.98 21.47
N ALA A 64 27.37 4.45 21.94
CA ALA A 64 27.27 3.39 22.93
C ALA A 64 27.20 1.97 22.32
N GLY A 65 27.20 1.85 20.98
CA GLY A 65 27.10 0.56 20.30
C GLY A 65 25.68 0.00 20.20
N GLU A 66 24.66 0.79 20.54
CA GLU A 66 23.25 0.40 20.38
C GLU A 66 22.79 0.69 18.95
N HIS A 67 21.95 -0.21 18.42
CA HIS A 67 21.32 -0.04 17.11
C HIS A 67 20.11 0.89 17.23
N GLU A 68 20.25 2.11 16.71
CA GLU A 68 19.10 2.99 16.50
C GLU A 68 18.63 2.89 15.05
N VAL A 69 17.31 2.75 14.88
CA VAL A 69 16.66 2.65 13.58
C VAL A 69 15.80 3.88 13.35
N TYR A 70 16.10 4.59 12.26
CA TYR A 70 15.39 5.82 11.87
C TYR A 70 14.61 5.62 10.58
N PHE A 71 13.34 6.04 10.58
CA PHE A 71 12.50 6.07 9.38
C PHE A 71 12.71 7.37 8.62
N HIS A 72 13.04 7.24 7.34
CA HIS A 72 13.27 8.36 6.44
C HIS A 72 12.25 8.36 5.31
N ARG A 73 11.75 9.54 4.96
CA ARG A 73 10.89 9.69 3.78
C ARG A 73 11.69 9.53 2.50
N ILE A 74 11.18 8.73 1.58
CA ILE A 74 11.72 8.60 0.23
C ILE A 74 11.46 9.88 -0.58
N ARG A 75 12.50 10.38 -1.25
CA ARG A 75 12.51 11.59 -2.08
C ARG A 75 13.18 11.31 -3.41
N GLY A 76 13.10 12.26 -4.34
CA GLY A 76 13.69 12.08 -5.68
C GLY A 76 15.19 11.75 -5.66
N GLU A 77 15.96 12.33 -4.72
CA GLU A 77 17.39 12.03 -4.60
C GLU A 77 17.70 10.56 -4.27
N HIS A 78 16.73 9.82 -3.73
CA HIS A 78 16.86 8.43 -3.29
C HIS A 78 16.65 7.40 -4.41
N GLU A 79 16.42 7.83 -5.66
CA GLU A 79 16.18 6.93 -6.81
C GLU A 79 17.34 5.95 -7.07
N HIS A 80 18.58 6.32 -6.69
CA HIS A 80 19.74 5.46 -6.81
C HIS A 80 19.60 4.14 -6.04
N MET A 81 18.89 4.13 -4.90
CA MET A 81 18.64 2.91 -4.12
C MET A 81 17.70 1.94 -4.84
N TYR A 82 16.65 2.47 -5.46
CA TYR A 82 15.77 1.66 -6.32
C TYR A 82 16.54 1.07 -7.51
N ARG A 83 17.41 1.86 -8.16
CA ARG A 83 18.21 1.39 -9.30
C ARG A 83 19.18 0.28 -8.89
N ALA A 84 19.89 0.44 -7.78
CA ALA A 84 20.76 -0.59 -7.24
C ALA A 84 19.99 -1.91 -6.95
N TRP A 85 18.79 -1.80 -6.38
CA TRP A 85 17.94 -2.95 -6.13
C TRP A 85 17.39 -3.59 -7.41
N LEU A 86 16.98 -2.78 -8.39
CA LEU A 86 16.53 -3.23 -9.70
C LEU A 86 17.63 -4.00 -10.43
N ASP A 87 18.85 -3.47 -10.47
CA ASP A 87 20.01 -4.11 -11.07
C ASP A 87 20.31 -5.46 -10.40
N TRP A 88 20.15 -5.54 -9.07
CA TRP A 88 20.28 -6.81 -8.35
C TRP A 88 19.18 -7.82 -8.75
N CYS A 89 17.92 -7.37 -8.86
CA CYS A 89 16.82 -8.23 -9.30
C CYS A 89 17.03 -8.74 -10.74
N GLU A 90 17.47 -7.89 -11.66
CA GLU A 90 17.56 -8.22 -13.09
C GLU A 90 18.83 -8.98 -13.45
N LEU A 91 19.97 -8.62 -12.86
CA LEU A 91 21.28 -9.17 -13.23
C LEU A 91 21.71 -10.35 -12.37
N GLY A 92 20.95 -10.69 -11.32
CA GLY A 92 21.32 -11.74 -10.37
C GLY A 92 22.67 -11.47 -9.72
N SER A 93 23.00 -10.18 -9.51
CA SER A 93 24.30 -9.77 -8.97
C SER A 93 24.58 -10.50 -7.66
N SER A 94 25.76 -11.12 -7.56
CA SER A 94 26.14 -11.90 -6.39
C SER A 94 26.35 -11.07 -5.12
N HIS A 95 26.47 -9.75 -5.24
CA HIS A 95 26.71 -8.84 -4.12
C HIS A 95 25.61 -7.78 -4.07
N LEU A 96 24.72 -7.91 -3.08
CA LEU A 96 23.77 -6.87 -2.73
C LEU A 96 24.57 -5.74 -2.07
N ASN A 97 24.56 -4.54 -2.66
CA ASN A 97 25.18 -3.38 -2.02
C ASN A 97 24.22 -2.79 -0.97
N ARG A 98 24.73 -1.91 -0.11
CA ARG A 98 23.95 -1.29 0.97
C ARG A 98 22.69 -0.59 0.47
N ASP A 99 22.74 0.06 -0.69
CA ASP A 99 21.61 0.79 -1.25
C ASP A 99 20.49 -0.17 -1.67
N ALA A 100 20.87 -1.28 -2.32
CA ALA A 100 19.95 -2.35 -2.69
C ALA A 100 19.37 -3.07 -1.46
N GLU A 101 20.18 -3.34 -0.43
CA GLU A 101 19.73 -3.88 0.87
C GLU A 101 18.69 -2.96 1.52
N THR A 102 19.02 -1.67 1.61
CA THR A 102 18.18 -0.66 2.24
C THR A 102 16.82 -0.56 1.53
N PHE A 103 16.83 -0.52 0.21
CA PHE A 103 15.59 -0.49 -0.57
C PHE A 103 14.81 -1.80 -0.44
N GLY A 104 15.48 -2.96 -0.51
CA GLY A 104 14.85 -4.27 -0.35
C GLY A 104 14.14 -4.43 1.00
N HIS A 105 14.75 -3.97 2.09
CA HIS A 105 14.10 -3.96 3.41
C HIS A 105 12.86 -3.06 3.45
N ALA A 106 12.93 -1.88 2.82
CA ALA A 106 11.77 -1.00 2.72
C ALA A 106 10.63 -1.63 1.91
N VAL A 107 10.96 -2.30 0.81
CA VAL A 107 10.01 -3.05 -0.01
C VAL A 107 9.35 -4.16 0.80
N MET A 108 10.13 -4.98 1.51
CA MET A 108 9.57 -6.05 2.35
C MET A 108 8.63 -5.48 3.41
N ALA A 109 9.05 -4.43 4.14
CA ALA A 109 8.22 -3.81 5.17
C ALA A 109 6.91 -3.23 4.61
N ALA A 110 6.95 -2.67 3.40
CA ALA A 110 5.78 -2.09 2.75
C ALA A 110 4.82 -3.13 2.15
N SER A 111 5.31 -4.33 1.81
CA SER A 111 4.52 -5.37 1.14
C SER A 111 4.00 -6.47 2.06
N SER A 112 4.60 -6.67 3.25
CA SER A 112 4.19 -7.74 4.18
C SER A 112 2.70 -7.63 4.56
N CYS A 113 1.98 -8.76 4.44
CA CYS A 113 0.53 -8.87 4.72
C CYS A 113 -0.33 -7.85 3.96
N ARG A 114 0.09 -7.50 2.74
CA ARG A 114 -0.56 -6.51 1.89
C ARG A 114 -0.63 -6.94 0.43
N GLN A 115 -1.63 -6.43 -0.27
CA GLN A 115 -1.78 -6.60 -1.71
C GLN A 115 -1.50 -5.30 -2.46
N PHE A 116 -0.85 -5.43 -3.62
CA PHE A 116 -0.63 -4.28 -4.50
C PHE A 116 -1.93 -3.97 -5.25
N ILE A 117 -2.31 -2.70 -5.32
CA ILE A 117 -3.60 -2.28 -5.86
C ILE A 117 -3.46 -1.21 -6.94
N LEU A 118 -4.43 -1.19 -7.86
CA LEU A 118 -4.64 -0.13 -8.84
C LEU A 118 -6.07 0.37 -8.71
N THR A 119 -6.25 1.69 -8.64
CA THR A 119 -7.56 2.32 -8.46
C THR A 119 -8.20 2.77 -9.78
N GLU A 120 -9.48 3.12 -9.76
CA GLU A 120 -10.21 3.60 -10.96
C GLU A 120 -9.59 4.88 -11.54
N LYS A 121 -9.12 5.81 -10.70
CA LYS A 121 -8.40 7.02 -11.13
C LYS A 121 -6.92 6.76 -11.41
N GLY A 122 -6.46 5.52 -11.30
CA GLY A 122 -5.11 5.11 -11.65
C GLY A 122 -4.05 5.33 -10.57
N TYR A 123 -4.44 5.52 -9.31
CA TYR A 123 -3.52 5.48 -8.17
C TYR A 123 -3.01 4.06 -7.94
N ILE A 124 -1.80 3.96 -7.40
CA ILE A 124 -1.18 2.69 -7.01
C ILE A 124 -0.84 2.70 -5.51
N GLY A 125 -0.88 1.52 -4.91
CA GLY A 125 -0.71 1.40 -3.47
C GLY A 125 -0.54 -0.03 -2.96
N TRP A 126 -0.34 -0.13 -1.65
CA TRP A 126 -0.42 -1.35 -0.85
C TRP A 126 -1.63 -1.27 0.07
N ALA A 127 -2.55 -2.22 -0.04
CA ALA A 127 -3.72 -2.32 0.83
C ALA A 127 -3.67 -3.60 1.67
N ASN A 128 -4.48 -3.66 2.72
CA ASN A 128 -4.68 -4.88 3.52
C ASN A 128 -4.95 -6.11 2.63
N GLU A 129 -4.44 -7.27 3.01
CA GLU A 129 -4.54 -8.51 2.22
C GLU A 129 -5.98 -9.02 1.97
N GLU A 130 -6.95 -8.55 2.75
CA GLU A 130 -8.38 -8.89 2.57
C GLU A 130 -9.10 -7.92 1.62
N CYS A 131 -8.38 -6.96 1.02
CA CYS A 131 -8.96 -5.99 0.09
C CYS A 131 -9.48 -6.65 -1.18
N LYS A 132 -10.50 -6.04 -1.78
CA LYS A 132 -11.16 -6.55 -2.99
C LYS A 132 -11.46 -5.41 -3.96
N VAL A 133 -11.60 -5.78 -5.23
CA VAL A 133 -12.12 -4.86 -6.26
C VAL A 133 -13.48 -4.31 -5.81
N GLY A 134 -13.65 -3.00 -5.94
CA GLY A 134 -14.83 -2.26 -5.50
C GLY A 134 -14.75 -1.71 -4.07
N ASP A 135 -13.77 -2.12 -3.27
CA ASP A 135 -13.53 -1.48 -1.97
C ASP A 135 -13.13 0.00 -2.16
N GLU A 136 -13.56 0.83 -1.22
CA GLU A 136 -13.33 2.27 -1.25
C GLU A 136 -12.08 2.62 -0.45
N ILE A 137 -11.22 3.43 -1.08
CA ILE A 137 -10.13 4.11 -0.39
C ILE A 137 -10.69 5.40 0.18
N VAL A 138 -10.58 5.53 1.49
CA VAL A 138 -11.09 6.70 2.21
C VAL A 138 -9.99 7.37 3.01
N LEU A 139 -10.16 8.68 3.19
CA LEU A 139 -9.37 9.47 4.11
C LEU A 139 -10.30 9.98 5.23
N MET A 140 -9.92 9.69 6.47
CA MET A 140 -10.67 10.08 7.67
C MET A 140 -10.27 11.49 8.10
N PRO A 141 -11.20 12.34 8.58
CA PRO A 141 -10.90 13.70 9.04
C PRO A 141 -9.67 13.78 9.94
N GLY A 142 -8.70 14.63 9.59
CA GLY A 142 -7.43 14.76 10.31
C GLY A 142 -6.44 13.59 10.15
N GLY A 143 -6.81 12.54 9.41
CA GLY A 143 -5.98 11.39 9.11
C GLY A 143 -4.94 11.70 8.02
N LEU A 144 -3.73 11.15 8.23
CA LEU A 144 -2.60 11.26 7.31
C LEU A 144 -2.40 10.01 6.45
N VAL A 145 -3.14 8.94 6.71
CA VAL A 145 -3.06 7.68 5.98
C VAL A 145 -4.44 7.28 5.46
N PRO A 146 -4.52 6.69 4.26
CA PRO A 146 -5.76 6.16 3.73
C PRO A 146 -6.15 4.83 4.41
N TYR A 147 -7.45 4.57 4.39
CA TYR A 147 -8.06 3.35 4.89
C TYR A 147 -8.93 2.71 3.81
N ILE A 148 -9.15 1.40 3.92
CA ILE A 148 -10.00 0.62 3.03
C ILE A 148 -11.31 0.31 3.73
N LEU A 149 -12.42 0.74 3.12
CA LEU A 149 -13.77 0.42 3.55
C LEU A 149 -14.49 -0.37 2.48
N ARG A 150 -15.22 -1.41 2.90
CA ARG A 150 -16.12 -2.15 2.03
C ARG A 150 -17.56 -1.69 2.26
N PRO A 151 -18.23 -1.09 1.28
CA PRO A 151 -19.63 -0.71 1.41
C PRO A 151 -20.52 -1.94 1.60
N CYS A 152 -21.45 -1.90 2.56
CA CYS A 152 -22.46 -2.94 2.71
C CYS A 152 -23.61 -2.70 1.73
N THR A 153 -24.14 -3.76 1.12
CA THR A 153 -25.27 -3.69 0.18
C THR A 153 -26.61 -3.46 0.88
N GLN A 154 -26.70 -3.77 2.17
CA GLN A 154 -27.89 -3.61 3.00
C GLN A 154 -27.96 -2.23 3.66
N GLY A 155 -28.29 -1.21 2.86
CA GLY A 155 -28.97 0.00 3.35
C GLY A 155 -28.15 1.04 4.11
N VAL A 156 -28.61 2.29 3.98
CA VAL A 156 -28.27 3.41 4.84
C VAL A 156 -29.06 3.23 6.14
N SER A 157 -28.49 3.53 7.31
CA SER A 157 -29.32 3.65 8.52
C SER A 157 -30.26 4.85 8.33
N ASP A 158 -31.56 4.58 8.14
CA ASP A 158 -32.59 5.60 7.88
C ASP A 158 -32.64 6.67 8.99
N ASP A 159 -32.26 6.29 10.21
CA ASP A 159 -32.25 7.16 11.38
C ASP A 159 -31.09 8.18 11.39
N ILE A 160 -29.96 7.87 10.74
CA ILE A 160 -28.70 8.65 10.87
C ILE A 160 -28.17 9.13 9.49
N LYS A 161 -28.79 8.73 8.37
CA LYS A 161 -28.27 8.99 7.00
C LYS A 161 -26.79 8.64 6.86
N ALA A 162 -26.35 7.57 7.54
CA ALA A 162 -24.97 7.10 7.53
C ALA A 162 -24.85 5.82 6.71
N ARG A 163 -23.74 5.69 5.97
CA ARG A 163 -23.43 4.49 5.18
C ARG A 163 -22.90 3.38 6.09
N LEU A 164 -23.45 2.19 5.95
CA LEU A 164 -22.90 0.99 6.60
C LEU A 164 -21.70 0.48 5.81
N CYS A 165 -20.58 0.27 6.49
CA CYS A 165 -19.34 -0.23 5.89
C CYS A 165 -18.64 -1.22 6.81
N THR A 166 -17.88 -2.14 6.24
CA THR A 166 -16.90 -2.95 6.97
C THR A 166 -15.52 -2.31 6.84
N PHE A 167 -14.80 -2.20 7.95
CA PHE A 167 -13.42 -1.72 7.96
C PHE A 167 -12.46 -2.85 7.55
N ILE A 168 -11.74 -2.68 6.44
CA ILE A 168 -10.83 -3.69 5.88
C ILE A 168 -9.37 -3.45 6.30
N GLY A 169 -8.98 -2.21 6.55
CA GLY A 169 -7.64 -1.92 7.09
C GLY A 169 -7.09 -0.59 6.63
N ASP A 170 -5.81 -0.38 6.90
CA ASP A 170 -5.06 0.75 6.37
C ASP A 170 -4.54 0.46 4.95
N ALA A 171 -4.07 1.51 4.29
CA ALA A 171 -3.39 1.40 3.02
C ALA A 171 -2.25 2.41 2.93
N TYR A 172 -1.26 2.10 2.10
CA TYR A 172 -0.37 3.08 1.52
C TYR A 172 -0.87 3.37 0.11
N VAL A 173 -1.25 4.62 -0.21
CA VAL A 173 -1.61 5.02 -1.58
C VAL A 173 -0.80 6.24 -1.96
N HIS A 174 0.04 6.10 -2.99
CA HIS A 174 0.95 7.18 -3.36
C HIS A 174 0.18 8.38 -3.91
N GLY A 175 0.49 9.57 -3.41
CA GLY A 175 -0.25 10.81 -3.71
C GLY A 175 -1.48 11.06 -2.82
N VAL A 176 -1.84 10.12 -1.94
CA VAL A 176 -2.93 10.27 -0.96
C VAL A 176 -2.40 10.36 0.47
N MET A 177 -1.31 9.63 0.75
CA MET A 177 -0.57 9.71 2.02
C MET A 177 -0.24 11.16 2.40
N ASP A 178 -0.01 11.39 3.69
CA ASP A 178 0.29 12.69 4.30
C ASP A 178 -0.85 13.69 4.21
N GLY A 179 -2.07 13.20 3.96
CA GLY A 179 -3.23 14.06 3.80
C GLY A 179 -3.20 14.93 2.54
N GLN A 180 -2.32 14.64 1.57
CA GLN A 180 -2.17 15.47 0.35
C GLN A 180 -3.43 15.51 -0.51
N ALA A 181 -4.31 14.52 -0.34
CA ALA A 181 -5.59 14.46 -1.04
C ALA A 181 -6.71 15.26 -0.35
N TRP A 182 -6.46 15.89 0.80
CA TRP A 182 -7.44 16.76 1.46
C TRP A 182 -7.66 18.04 0.67
N ILE A 183 -8.92 18.36 0.37
CA ILE A 183 -9.35 19.68 -0.08
C ILE A 183 -10.41 20.17 0.91
N GLU A 184 -10.29 21.41 1.39
CA GLU A 184 -11.20 21.98 2.41
C GLU A 184 -12.68 22.00 1.99
N SER A 185 -12.96 21.92 0.69
CA SER A 185 -14.31 21.86 0.13
C SER A 185 -14.94 20.47 0.11
N ASP A 186 -14.22 19.43 0.53
CA ASP A 186 -14.70 18.05 0.41
C ASP A 186 -15.84 17.75 1.37
N GLU A 187 -16.95 17.23 0.83
CA GLU A 187 -18.12 16.84 1.60
C GLU A 187 -17.78 15.66 2.53
N MET A 188 -17.98 15.83 3.83
CA MET A 188 -17.87 14.77 4.81
C MET A 188 -19.13 13.91 4.82
N LYS A 189 -18.94 12.59 4.79
CA LYS A 189 -20.03 11.61 4.85
C LYS A 189 -19.90 10.78 6.12
N SER A 190 -21.00 10.69 6.87
CA SER A 190 -21.10 9.84 8.04
C SER A 190 -21.07 8.36 7.63
N ILE A 191 -20.28 7.57 8.35
CA ILE A 191 -20.20 6.12 8.19
C ILE A 191 -20.44 5.43 9.53
N ILE A 192 -20.98 4.22 9.48
CA ILE A 192 -21.04 3.30 10.61
C ILE A 192 -20.19 2.09 10.23
N ILE A 193 -19.22 1.77 11.07
CA ILE A 193 -18.36 0.60 10.89
C ILE A 193 -18.99 -0.57 11.62
N LEU A 194 -19.33 -1.61 10.86
CA LEU A 194 -19.83 -2.85 11.44
C LEU A 194 -18.66 -3.70 11.97
N PRO A 195 -18.87 -4.48 13.04
CA PRO A 195 -17.92 -5.51 13.46
C PRO A 195 -17.60 -6.45 12.29
N ARG A 196 -16.38 -6.97 12.25
CA ARG A 196 -16.09 -8.09 11.35
C ARG A 196 -16.70 -9.35 11.96
N ASP A 197 -17.47 -10.08 11.16
CA ASP A 197 -17.72 -11.49 11.44
C ASP A 197 -16.39 -12.24 11.23
N TYR A 198 -15.64 -12.42 12.31
CA TYR A 198 -14.73 -13.54 12.41
C TYR A 198 -15.63 -14.75 12.65
N GLY A 199 -15.98 -15.49 11.60
CA GLY A 199 -16.72 -16.75 11.78
C GLY A 199 -15.96 -17.63 12.78
N ASP A 200 -16.68 -18.26 13.70
CA ASP A 200 -16.16 -19.31 14.60
C ASP A 200 -15.45 -20.38 13.76
N ASN A 201 -14.15 -20.24 13.57
CA ASN A 201 -13.25 -21.29 13.10
C ASN A 201 -12.49 -21.81 14.33
N ASP A 202 -13.24 -22.29 15.32
CA ASP A 202 -12.72 -23.28 16.27
C ASP A 202 -13.03 -24.66 15.66
N ASP A 203 -12.27 -25.03 14.62
CA ASP A 203 -12.05 -26.45 14.32
C ASP A 203 -11.09 -26.98 15.40
N ASP A 204 -11.60 -27.08 16.63
CA ASP A 204 -11.09 -28.01 17.64
C ASP A 204 -11.47 -29.43 17.18
N ASN A 205 -10.77 -29.93 16.16
CA ASN A 205 -10.61 -31.36 15.95
C ASN A 205 -9.24 -31.76 16.52
N ASP A 206 -9.15 -31.75 17.85
CA ASP A 206 -8.25 -32.65 18.56
C ASP A 206 -8.82 -34.07 18.38
N ASP A 207 -8.30 -34.78 17.38
CA ASP A 207 -8.56 -36.22 17.21
C ASP A 207 -7.82 -37.01 18.33
N ASP A 208 -8.62 -37.79 19.06
CA ASP A 208 -8.27 -38.84 20.03
C ASP A 208 -7.33 -39.93 19.46
#